data_AF-A0AA92W481-F1
#
_entry.id   AF-A0AA92W481-F1
#
_cell.length_a   1.000
_cell.length_b   1.000
_cell.length_c   1.000
_cell.angle_alpha   90.00
_cell.angle_beta   90.00
_cell.angle_gamma   90.00
#
_symmetry.space_group_name_H-M   'P 1'
#
loop_
_entity.id
_entity.type
_entity.pdbx_description
1 polymer ?
#
loop_
_entity_poly.entity_id
_entity_poly.type
_entity_poly.pdbx_seq_one_letter_code
_entity_poly.pdbx_strand_id
1 'polypeptide(L)'
;MDWLHRIRKINFVYDSSLDGELNIKYHGPDIQHLPVKKALKALFEKTHILYNINANYVILKRKPVQQISTSYTNINHKVQQIQRRHTLSGYVRDESGESLINATIYDLTDGIGTTTNEYGFFSLTLPEGEHQLRFSYVGYADKVEKLNLSKDMHHNMALRVDGKLPEVVVDGDLNSPLLTTQTGKRSFSNKDIKTEFALMSSPDVVKTLQRVSGVAEGQELASGLYVHGGNGDENLYLIDGTPLYDTNHALGLFSSFNADVVKNVDFYKSGFPARYGGRLSSVVDVRTADGNMNQFHGAYRIGLLDASVQFEGPIQKGKTSYNIGMRRSWMDLLSRPLTKAFSDPDDKLSIGYYFMDLNAKVTHRFNDRSKIDLSLYHGKDSWDVKDDFDQSKADGYQPNQSYDKDLTKSQLDWGNFNVALNWNYLFSPKLFSNITAVYSHNRSKLYSFDDDRYILNSATL
;
A
#
# COMPACT_ATOMS: atom_id res chain seq x y z
N MET A 1 -0.90 3.18 44.92
CA MET A 1 -1.96 2.98 43.89
C MET A 1 -2.29 1.50 43.71
N ASP A 2 -1.31 0.62 43.79
CA ASP A 2 -1.46 -0.84 43.61
C ASP A 2 -2.55 -1.49 44.46
N TRP A 3 -2.71 -1.07 45.71
CA TRP A 3 -3.78 -1.59 46.57
C TRP A 3 -5.18 -1.26 46.02
N LEU A 4 -5.40 -0.01 45.55
CA LEU A 4 -6.66 0.39 44.92
C LEU A 4 -6.90 -0.38 43.62
N HIS A 5 -5.84 -0.65 42.86
CA HIS A 5 -5.93 -1.47 41.65
C HIS A 5 -6.30 -2.92 41.96
N ARG A 6 -5.58 -3.56 42.89
CA ARG A 6 -5.78 -4.98 43.21
C ARG A 6 -7.11 -5.25 43.91
N ILE A 7 -7.45 -4.44 44.91
CA ILE A 7 -8.56 -4.69 45.83
C ILE A 7 -9.85 -3.99 45.40
N ARG A 8 -9.75 -2.76 44.88
CA ARG A 8 -10.92 -1.97 44.44
C ARG A 8 -11.13 -1.97 42.93
N LYS A 9 -10.30 -2.70 42.17
CA LYS A 9 -10.36 -2.85 40.71
C LYS A 9 -10.32 -1.51 39.96
N ILE A 10 -9.53 -0.57 40.48
CA ILE A 10 -9.34 0.76 39.89
C ILE A 10 -8.11 0.77 38.98
N ASN A 11 -8.26 1.24 37.75
CA ASN A 11 -7.17 1.38 36.80
C ASN A 11 -6.71 2.83 36.76
N PHE A 12 -5.40 3.06 36.89
CA PHE A 12 -4.82 4.39 36.78
C PHE A 12 -4.28 4.61 35.36
N VAL A 13 -4.63 5.72 34.74
CA VAL A 13 -4.18 6.08 33.39
C VAL A 13 -3.46 7.42 33.49
N TYR A 14 -2.20 7.47 33.07
CA TYR A 14 -1.35 8.65 33.21
C TYR A 14 -0.19 8.61 32.22
N ASP A 15 0.45 9.75 32.04
CA ASP A 15 1.64 9.92 31.19
C ASP A 15 2.91 9.52 31.95
N SER A 16 3.88 8.87 31.29
CA SER A 16 5.10 8.36 31.93
C SER A 16 6.00 9.44 32.52
N SER A 17 5.81 10.71 32.13
CA SER A 17 6.45 11.85 32.81
C SER A 17 6.05 12.00 34.30
N LEU A 18 5.05 11.24 34.77
CA LEU A 18 4.65 11.18 36.18
C LEU A 18 5.25 9.99 36.94
N ASP A 19 5.98 9.08 36.29
CA ASP A 19 6.51 7.85 36.93
C ASP A 19 7.40 8.16 38.14
N GLY A 20 8.28 9.15 38.02
CA GLY A 20 9.14 9.58 39.13
C GLY A 20 8.39 10.16 40.34
N GLU A 21 7.17 10.67 40.14
CA GLU A 21 6.31 11.23 41.19
C GLU A 21 5.32 10.20 41.76
N LEU A 22 4.99 9.17 40.97
CA LEU A 22 4.00 8.15 41.32
C LEU A 22 4.62 6.88 41.91
N ASN A 23 5.87 6.56 41.54
CA ASN A 23 6.58 5.37 42.01
C ASN A 23 7.30 5.60 43.35
N ILE A 24 6.61 6.25 44.28
CA ILE A 24 7.08 6.49 45.65
C ILE A 24 6.17 5.77 46.64
N LYS A 25 6.75 5.32 47.76
CA LYS A 25 5.95 4.72 48.84
C LYS A 25 5.01 5.78 49.41
N TYR A 26 3.76 5.41 49.63
CA TYR A 26 2.77 6.31 50.21
C TYR A 26 3.01 6.48 51.73
N HIS A 27 3.09 7.73 52.20
CA HIS A 27 3.36 8.10 53.60
C HIS A 27 2.18 8.84 54.27
N GLY A 28 0.95 8.68 53.75
CA GLY A 28 -0.25 9.33 54.30
C GLY A 28 -1.09 8.44 55.22
N PRO A 29 -2.28 8.91 55.66
CA PRO A 29 -3.18 8.15 56.53
C PRO A 29 -3.63 6.85 55.86
N ASP A 30 -3.98 5.83 56.66
CA ASP A 30 -4.45 4.57 56.10
C ASP A 30 -5.68 4.77 55.20
N ILE A 31 -5.53 4.39 53.93
CA ILE A 31 -6.54 4.55 52.88
C ILE A 31 -7.40 3.30 52.70
N GLN A 32 -7.08 2.18 53.36
CA GLN A 32 -7.71 0.88 53.08
C GLN A 32 -9.19 0.83 53.47
N HIS A 33 -9.56 1.58 54.51
CA HIS A 33 -10.93 1.68 55.02
C HIS A 33 -11.72 2.86 54.44
N LEU A 34 -11.10 3.65 53.55
CA LEU A 34 -11.73 4.84 52.99
C LEU A 34 -12.53 4.51 51.71
N PRO A 35 -13.67 5.21 51.47
CA PRO A 35 -14.29 5.24 50.16
C PRO A 35 -13.30 5.73 49.09
N VAL A 36 -13.42 5.21 47.86
CA VAL A 36 -12.50 5.48 46.74
C VAL A 36 -12.20 6.97 46.57
N LYS A 37 -13.21 7.84 46.59
CA LYS A 37 -13.02 9.29 46.47
C LYS A 37 -12.15 9.88 47.59
N LYS A 38 -12.29 9.41 48.83
CA LYS A 38 -11.48 9.85 49.98
C LYS A 38 -10.07 9.27 49.91
N ALA A 39 -9.91 8.02 49.47
CA ALA A 39 -8.60 7.41 49.25
C ALA A 39 -7.80 8.14 48.15
N LEU A 40 -8.45 8.47 47.02
CA LEU A 40 -7.83 9.23 45.93
C LEU A 40 -7.47 10.66 46.36
N LYS A 41 -8.35 11.31 47.14
CA LYS A 41 -8.03 12.60 47.75
C LYS A 41 -6.79 12.49 48.64
N ALA A 42 -6.75 11.53 49.55
CA ALA A 42 -5.61 11.32 50.45
C ALA A 42 -4.30 10.96 49.71
N LEU A 43 -4.39 10.34 48.52
CA LEU A 43 -3.24 10.04 47.67
C LEU A 43 -2.67 11.28 46.97
N PHE A 44 -3.53 12.16 46.45
CA PHE A 44 -3.09 13.22 45.53
C PHE A 44 -3.21 14.65 46.07
N GLU A 45 -3.88 14.87 47.20
CA GLU A 45 -4.13 16.22 47.75
C GLU A 45 -2.84 17.01 48.01
N LYS A 46 -1.77 16.33 48.45
CA LYS A 46 -0.44 16.92 48.68
C LYS A 46 0.53 16.80 47.49
N THR A 47 0.03 16.39 46.33
CA THR A 47 0.83 16.23 45.12
C THR A 47 0.51 17.30 44.08
N HIS A 48 1.37 17.43 43.08
CA HIS A 48 1.09 18.21 41.87
C HIS A 48 0.24 17.45 40.86
N ILE A 49 -0.58 16.49 41.31
CA ILE A 49 -1.36 15.61 40.44
C ILE A 49 -2.85 15.91 40.64
N LEU A 50 -3.53 16.19 39.55
CA LEU A 50 -4.99 16.19 39.42
C LEU A 50 -5.43 14.79 39.04
N TYR A 51 -6.62 14.40 39.51
CA TYR A 51 -7.23 13.15 39.09
C TYR A 51 -8.68 13.38 38.67
N ASN A 52 -9.13 12.64 37.66
CA ASN A 52 -10.53 12.55 37.28
C ASN A 52 -10.97 11.08 37.28
N ILE A 53 -12.16 10.80 37.79
CA ILE A 53 -12.69 9.45 37.93
C ILE A 53 -13.73 9.24 36.83
N ASN A 54 -13.51 8.26 35.96
CA ASN A 54 -14.45 7.81 34.95
C ASN A 54 -14.67 6.30 35.10
N ALA A 55 -15.81 5.92 35.69
CA ALA A 55 -16.12 4.55 36.09
C ALA A 55 -14.97 3.94 36.92
N ASN A 56 -14.34 2.86 36.43
CA ASN A 56 -13.23 2.18 37.10
C ASN A 56 -11.86 2.77 36.73
N TYR A 57 -11.80 3.80 35.89
CA TYR A 57 -10.56 4.46 35.49
C TYR A 57 -10.36 5.77 36.27
N VAL A 58 -9.14 5.99 36.74
CA VAL A 58 -8.69 7.24 37.34
C VAL A 58 -7.60 7.81 36.45
N ILE A 59 -7.91 8.92 35.78
CA ILE A 59 -6.98 9.60 34.88
C ILE A 59 -6.20 10.62 35.70
N LEU A 60 -4.88 10.52 35.72
CA LEU A 60 -4.00 11.46 36.42
C LEU A 60 -3.38 12.46 35.44
N LYS A 61 -3.28 13.72 35.86
CA LYS A 61 -2.66 14.80 35.09
C LYS A 61 -1.85 15.69 36.02
N ARG A 62 -0.77 16.29 35.54
CA ARG A 62 -0.03 17.31 36.32
C ARG A 62 -0.93 18.55 36.51
N LYS A 63 -0.98 19.09 37.73
CA LYS A 63 -1.59 20.40 38.03
C LYS A 63 -0.89 21.43 37.14
N PRO A 64 -1.63 22.21 36.33
CA PRO A 64 -1.02 23.32 35.61
C PRO A 64 -0.43 24.26 36.66
N VAL A 65 0.84 24.62 36.50
CA VAL A 65 1.52 25.58 37.37
C VAL A 65 0.77 26.91 37.24
N GLN A 66 -0.08 27.24 38.20
CA GLN A 66 -0.60 28.59 38.33
C GLN A 66 0.60 29.48 38.66
N GLN A 67 0.98 30.33 37.72
CA GLN A 67 1.85 31.45 38.02
C GLN A 67 1.15 32.30 39.08
N ILE A 68 1.59 32.18 40.31
CA ILE A 68 1.21 33.10 41.37
C ILE A 68 1.83 34.44 40.97
N SER A 69 0.99 35.36 40.48
CA SER A 69 1.29 36.77 40.41
C SER A 69 1.35 37.32 41.85
N THR A 70 2.45 37.06 42.54
CA THR A 70 2.86 37.93 43.64
C THR A 70 3.38 39.22 43.03
N SER A 71 2.62 40.29 43.22
CA SER A 71 3.04 41.67 43.05
C SER A 71 4.20 41.97 43.99
N TYR A 72 5.41 41.66 43.54
CA TYR A 72 6.62 42.35 43.93
C TYR A 72 7.31 42.80 42.65
N THR A 73 7.39 44.12 42.50
CA THR A 73 8.24 44.80 41.54
C THR A 73 9.67 44.29 41.68
N ASN A 74 10.06 43.36 40.81
CA ASN A 74 11.42 43.19 40.38
C ASN A 74 11.36 42.79 38.90
N ILE A 75 11.73 43.75 38.07
CA ILE A 75 11.92 43.60 36.63
C ILE A 75 13.10 42.65 36.44
N ASN A 76 12.81 41.35 36.44
CA ASN A 76 13.66 40.36 35.82
C ASN A 76 12.81 39.73 34.74
N HIS A 77 13.03 40.20 33.52
CA HIS A 77 12.56 39.54 32.31
C HIS A 77 12.88 38.05 32.42
N LYS A 78 11.88 37.21 32.70
CA LYS A 78 11.96 35.80 32.31
C LYS A 78 11.98 35.82 30.79
N VAL A 79 13.18 35.88 30.23
CA VAL A 79 13.43 35.48 28.86
C VAL A 79 12.93 34.04 28.78
N GLN A 80 11.72 33.85 28.26
CA GLN A 80 11.40 32.56 27.66
C GLN A 80 12.49 32.39 26.61
N GLN A 81 13.45 31.51 26.87
CA GLN A 81 14.34 31.06 25.81
C GLN A 81 13.42 30.44 24.77
N ILE A 82 13.14 31.20 23.72
CA ILE A 82 12.57 30.65 22.50
C ILE A 82 13.64 29.67 22.03
N GLN A 83 13.46 28.38 22.32
CA GLN A 83 14.24 27.35 21.67
C GLN A 83 13.99 27.53 20.18
N ARG A 84 15.00 28.03 19.48
CA ARG A 84 14.95 28.14 18.03
C ARG A 84 14.72 26.74 17.49
N ARG A 85 13.89 26.64 16.46
CA ARG A 85 13.56 25.36 15.84
C ARG A 85 14.02 25.39 14.40
N HIS A 86 14.58 24.27 13.98
CA HIS A 86 15.10 24.08 12.64
C HIS A 86 14.44 22.89 11.98
N THR A 87 14.27 22.98 10.67
CA THR A 87 13.66 21.92 9.87
C THR A 87 14.75 21.07 9.25
N LEU A 88 14.75 19.79 9.59
CA LEU A 88 15.45 18.78 8.84
C LEU A 88 14.51 18.25 7.76
N SER A 89 14.97 18.27 6.52
CA SER A 89 14.23 17.73 5.38
C SER A 89 15.13 16.87 4.52
N GLY A 90 14.57 15.95 3.74
CA GLY A 90 15.38 15.06 2.95
C GLY A 90 14.61 13.97 2.26
N TYR A 91 15.33 13.08 1.60
CA TYR A 91 14.80 11.86 1.01
C TYR A 91 15.43 10.64 1.68
N VAL A 92 14.61 9.63 1.97
CA VAL A 92 15.10 8.30 2.34
C VAL A 92 14.98 7.38 1.13
N ARG A 93 16.08 6.69 0.81
CA ARG A 93 16.23 5.80 -0.35
C ARG A 93 16.94 4.53 0.05
N ASP A 94 16.98 3.55 -0.83
CA ASP A 94 17.91 2.43 -0.71
C ASP A 94 19.24 2.72 -1.44
N GLU A 95 20.16 1.74 -1.42
CA GLU A 95 21.42 1.79 -2.16
C GLU A 95 21.25 1.72 -3.69
N SER A 96 20.09 1.29 -4.20
CA SER A 96 19.76 1.30 -5.63
C SER A 96 19.32 2.70 -6.12
N GLY A 97 18.97 3.57 -5.18
CA GLY A 97 18.39 4.89 -5.42
C GLY A 97 16.86 4.88 -5.44
N GLU A 98 16.21 3.75 -5.19
CA GLU A 98 14.76 3.65 -5.04
C GLU A 98 14.28 4.45 -3.81
N SER A 99 13.20 5.20 -3.96
CA SER A 99 12.62 5.95 -2.83
C SER A 99 11.89 5.02 -1.87
N LEU A 100 12.15 5.14 -0.57
CA LEU A 100 11.48 4.35 0.46
C LEU A 100 10.24 5.08 0.98
N ILE A 101 9.07 4.48 0.76
CA ILE A 101 7.76 5.03 1.12
C ILE A 101 7.41 4.62 2.55
N ASN A 102 6.94 5.56 3.38
CA ASN A 102 6.65 5.34 4.80
C ASN A 102 7.86 4.88 5.65
N ALA A 103 9.09 5.22 5.24
CA ALA A 103 10.26 5.08 6.10
C ALA A 103 10.10 5.96 7.34
N THR A 104 10.47 5.44 8.51
CA THR A 104 10.31 6.13 9.79
C THR A 104 11.59 6.89 10.13
N ILE A 105 11.44 8.16 10.47
CA ILE A 105 12.50 9.02 11.00
C ILE A 105 12.09 9.39 12.41
N TYR A 106 12.87 8.93 13.39
CA TYR A 106 12.57 9.15 14.80
C TYR A 106 13.77 9.78 15.50
N ASP A 107 13.56 10.93 16.13
CA ASP A 107 14.55 11.53 17.01
C ASP A 107 14.50 10.88 18.39
N LEU A 108 15.57 10.16 18.73
CA LEU A 108 15.73 9.52 20.03
C LEU A 108 16.02 10.54 21.14
N THR A 109 16.39 11.77 20.81
CA THR A 109 16.65 12.84 21.80
C THR A 109 15.34 13.44 22.31
N ASP A 110 14.48 13.96 21.42
CA ASP A 110 13.23 14.63 21.82
C ASP A 110 11.99 13.72 21.77
N GLY A 111 12.12 12.50 21.24
CA GLY A 111 11.01 11.55 21.11
C GLY A 111 9.98 11.91 20.03
N ILE A 112 10.36 12.77 19.07
CA ILE A 112 9.49 13.23 17.97
C ILE A 112 9.92 12.53 16.68
N GLY A 113 8.95 12.10 15.86
CA GLY A 113 9.23 11.48 14.58
C GLY A 113 8.31 11.92 13.45
N THR A 114 8.66 11.50 12.24
CA THR A 114 7.87 11.67 11.02
C THR A 114 8.07 10.45 10.12
N THR A 115 7.30 10.35 9.05
CA THR A 115 7.47 9.32 8.03
C THR A 115 7.67 9.94 6.66
N THR A 116 8.30 9.21 5.75
CA THR A 116 8.41 9.64 4.35
C THR A 116 7.07 9.52 3.63
N ASN A 117 6.84 10.42 2.67
CA ASN A 117 5.70 10.35 1.76
C ASN A 117 5.91 9.31 0.63
N GLU A 118 4.97 9.27 -0.32
CA GLU A 118 4.95 8.34 -1.47
C GLU A 118 6.14 8.53 -2.44
N TYR A 119 6.88 9.61 -2.28
CA TYR A 119 8.06 9.97 -3.08
C TYR A 119 9.37 9.82 -2.28
N GLY A 120 9.30 9.33 -1.03
CA GLY A 120 10.43 9.15 -0.13
C GLY A 120 10.89 10.43 0.59
N PHE A 121 10.14 11.54 0.47
CA PHE A 121 10.47 12.81 1.11
C PHE A 121 9.97 12.87 2.56
N PHE A 122 10.76 13.43 3.46
CA PHE A 122 10.38 13.74 4.85
C PHE A 122 10.70 15.19 5.22
N SER A 123 10.00 15.69 6.23
CA SER A 123 10.28 16.97 6.89
C SER A 123 9.95 16.86 8.38
N LEU A 124 10.92 17.23 9.23
CA LEU A 124 10.84 17.13 10.69
C LEU A 124 11.39 18.43 11.30
N THR A 125 10.58 19.13 12.10
CA THR A 125 11.01 20.36 12.77
C THR A 125 11.42 20.03 14.21
N LEU A 126 12.68 20.22 14.55
CA LEU A 126 13.28 19.93 15.86
C LEU A 126 13.80 21.22 16.52
N PRO A 127 13.97 21.23 17.86
CA PRO A 127 14.75 22.26 18.55
C PRO A 127 16.17 22.43 17.98
N GLU A 128 16.81 23.55 18.25
CA GLU A 128 18.24 23.76 17.99
C GLU A 128 19.07 22.91 18.97
N GLY A 129 20.01 22.11 18.46
CA GLY A 129 20.83 21.23 19.31
C GLY A 129 21.29 19.94 18.64
N GLU A 130 21.78 19.01 19.46
CA GLU A 130 22.21 17.68 19.02
C GLU A 130 21.06 16.67 19.07
N HIS A 131 20.83 15.99 17.95
CA HIS A 131 19.78 14.99 17.77
C HIS A 131 20.37 13.66 17.34
N GLN A 132 19.76 12.57 17.81
CA GLN A 132 20.09 11.22 17.41
C GLN A 132 18.93 10.66 16.59
N LEU A 133 19.07 10.72 15.26
CA LEU A 133 18.01 10.32 14.36
C LEU A 133 18.17 8.87 13.94
N ARG A 134 17.16 8.06 14.24
CA ARG A 134 17.00 6.72 13.73
C ARG A 134 16.14 6.75 12.46
N PHE A 135 16.72 6.26 11.37
CA PHE A 135 16.04 5.98 10.12
C PHE A 135 15.79 4.47 10.03
N SER A 136 14.53 4.07 9.87
CA SER A 136 14.15 2.66 9.80
C SER A 136 13.10 2.39 8.73
N TYR A 137 13.18 1.21 8.12
CA TYR A 137 12.21 0.74 7.14
C TYR A 137 12.19 -0.79 7.11
N VAL A 138 11.01 -1.39 6.89
CA VAL A 138 10.83 -2.84 6.99
C VAL A 138 11.69 -3.56 5.94
N GLY A 139 12.51 -4.51 6.39
CA GLY A 139 13.43 -5.26 5.53
C GLY A 139 14.73 -4.54 5.17
N TYR A 140 15.05 -3.47 5.91
CA TYR A 140 16.28 -2.70 5.83
C TYR A 140 16.94 -2.60 7.21
N ALA A 141 18.25 -2.41 7.23
CA ALA A 141 18.97 -2.14 8.47
C ALA A 141 18.70 -0.71 8.95
N ASP A 142 18.33 -0.59 10.22
CA ASP A 142 18.22 0.70 10.90
C ASP A 142 19.56 1.44 10.85
N LYS A 143 19.51 2.75 10.61
CA LYS A 143 20.67 3.63 10.71
C LYS A 143 20.42 4.75 11.70
N VAL A 144 21.32 4.92 12.66
CA VAL A 144 21.29 6.01 13.63
C VAL A 144 22.40 7.00 13.30
N GLU A 145 22.04 8.26 13.08
CA GLU A 145 22.98 9.36 12.84
C GLU A 145 22.87 10.45 13.89
N LYS A 146 24.01 11.01 14.30
CA LYS A 146 24.07 12.18 15.17
C LYS A 146 24.16 13.43 14.31
N LEU A 147 23.22 14.35 14.47
CA LEU A 147 23.18 15.61 13.73
C LEU A 147 23.07 16.78 14.71
N ASN A 148 23.81 17.86 14.45
CA ASN A 148 23.67 19.11 15.19
C ASN A 148 22.92 20.13 14.32
N LEU A 149 21.70 20.47 14.73
CA LEU A 149 20.83 21.40 14.05
C LEU A 149 21.04 22.81 14.58
N SER A 150 21.73 23.65 13.80
CA SER A 150 21.89 25.10 14.03
C SER A 150 21.17 25.97 12.99
N LYS A 151 20.61 25.33 11.95
CA LYS A 151 19.83 25.94 10.86
C LYS A 151 18.99 24.87 10.18
N ASP A 152 18.06 25.28 9.33
CA ASP A 152 17.35 24.34 8.45
C ASP A 152 18.37 23.55 7.60
N MET A 153 18.21 22.23 7.59
CA MET A 153 19.18 21.31 7.01
C MET A 153 18.48 20.38 6.02
N HIS A 154 19.13 20.15 4.88
CA HIS A 154 18.74 19.11 3.93
C HIS A 154 19.69 17.92 4.07
N HIS A 155 19.15 16.74 4.35
CA HIS A 155 19.93 15.54 4.61
C HIS A 155 19.26 14.31 4.01
N ASN A 156 19.90 13.72 3.00
CA ASN A 156 19.43 12.51 2.34
C ASN A 156 20.02 11.27 3.00
N MET A 157 19.23 10.20 3.08
CA MET A 157 19.60 8.96 3.73
C MET A 157 19.40 7.76 2.80
N ALA A 158 20.45 6.97 2.56
CA ALA A 158 20.38 5.67 1.89
C ALA A 158 20.46 4.49 2.89
N LEU A 159 19.39 3.72 3.03
CA LEU A 159 19.34 2.53 3.87
C LEU A 159 19.81 1.29 3.08
N ARG A 160 20.51 0.39 3.77
CA ARG A 160 20.93 -0.89 3.19
C ARG A 160 19.85 -1.94 3.41
N VAL A 161 19.54 -2.70 2.36
CA VAL A 161 18.66 -3.87 2.48
C VAL A 161 19.29 -4.84 3.48
N ASP A 162 18.51 -5.26 4.47
CA ASP A 162 18.92 -6.28 5.44
C ASP A 162 17.71 -7.16 5.73
N GLY A 163 17.78 -8.41 5.29
CA GLY A 163 16.69 -9.38 5.42
C GLY A 163 16.62 -10.04 6.80
N LYS A 164 17.51 -9.68 7.73
CA LYS A 164 17.53 -10.22 9.08
C LYS A 164 16.58 -9.41 9.96
N LEU A 165 15.43 -9.98 10.27
CA LEU A 165 14.61 -9.48 11.37
C LEU A 165 15.35 -9.81 12.68
N PRO A 166 15.73 -8.82 13.52
CA PRO A 166 16.12 -9.12 14.88
C PRO A 166 14.96 -9.79 15.62
N GLU A 167 15.28 -10.51 16.70
CA GLU A 167 14.29 -11.16 17.57
C GLU A 167 13.14 -10.20 17.89
N VAL A 168 11.90 -10.66 17.68
CA VAL A 168 10.70 -9.87 17.98
C VAL A 168 10.54 -9.82 19.50
N VAL A 169 11.19 -8.84 20.12
CA VAL A 169 10.90 -8.47 21.51
C VAL A 169 9.58 -7.72 21.50
N VAL A 170 8.50 -8.39 21.92
CA VAL A 170 7.21 -7.74 22.16
C VAL A 170 7.33 -6.96 23.47
N ASP A 171 7.86 -5.74 23.37
CA ASP A 171 7.78 -4.75 24.44
C ASP A 171 6.55 -3.87 24.21
N GLY A 172 5.85 -3.52 25.29
CA GLY A 172 4.64 -2.71 25.25
C GLY A 172 4.97 -1.24 25.00
N ASP A 173 5.46 -0.90 23.81
CA ASP A 173 5.74 0.48 23.45
C ASP A 173 4.44 1.22 23.09
N LEU A 174 3.94 2.01 24.04
CA LEU A 174 2.81 2.94 23.84
C LEU A 174 3.11 4.04 22.80
N ASN A 175 4.37 4.20 22.37
CA ASN A 175 4.81 5.11 21.30
C ASN A 175 5.08 4.39 19.97
N SER A 176 4.55 3.17 19.79
CA SER A 176 4.70 2.39 18.56
C SER A 176 4.39 3.24 17.31
N PRO A 177 5.18 3.14 16.21
CA PRO A 177 4.90 3.78 14.92
C PRO A 177 3.54 3.40 14.30
N LEU A 178 2.77 2.51 14.96
CA LEU A 178 1.34 2.29 14.73
C LEU A 178 0.44 3.49 15.07
N LEU A 179 0.93 4.50 15.82
CA LEU A 179 0.24 5.77 16.06
C LEU A 179 0.35 6.71 14.85
N THR A 180 -0.11 6.26 13.70
CA THR A 180 -0.37 7.16 12.57
C THR A 180 -1.77 7.74 12.71
N THR A 181 -2.00 8.97 12.25
CA THR A 181 -3.35 9.55 12.18
C THR A 181 -4.24 8.86 11.14
N GLN A 182 -3.69 7.95 10.33
CA GLN A 182 -4.38 7.26 9.25
C GLN A 182 -4.89 5.89 9.73
N THR A 183 -5.93 5.91 10.58
CA THR A 183 -6.60 4.70 11.07
C THR A 183 -7.11 3.83 9.91
N GLY A 184 -6.57 2.62 9.78
CA GLY A 184 -6.95 1.68 8.72
C GLY A 184 -6.04 1.72 7.48
N LYS A 185 -4.97 2.53 7.48
CA LYS A 185 -3.89 2.36 6.50
C LYS A 185 -3.04 1.13 6.84
N ARG A 186 -2.74 0.32 5.83
CA ARG A 186 -1.70 -0.70 5.84
C ARG A 186 -0.84 -0.56 4.61
N SER A 187 0.47 -0.69 4.77
CA SER A 187 1.42 -0.63 3.67
C SER A 187 2.04 -2.00 3.46
N PHE A 188 2.09 -2.42 2.21
CA PHE A 188 2.66 -3.69 1.78
C PHE A 188 3.83 -3.40 0.86
N SER A 189 5.01 -3.87 1.24
CA SER A 189 6.19 -3.86 0.39
C SER A 189 6.09 -4.95 -0.69
N ASN A 190 6.99 -4.92 -1.66
CA ASN A 190 7.11 -6.00 -2.65
C ASN A 190 7.26 -7.39 -1.99
N LYS A 191 8.00 -7.49 -0.88
CA LYS A 191 8.21 -8.74 -0.14
C LYS A 191 6.92 -9.28 0.47
N ASP A 192 6.03 -8.40 0.91
CA ASP A 192 4.74 -8.78 1.50
C ASP A 192 3.76 -9.31 0.45
N ILE A 193 3.93 -8.92 -0.81
CA ILE A 193 3.10 -9.36 -1.94
C ILE A 193 3.66 -10.65 -2.55
N LYS A 194 4.98 -10.72 -2.73
CA LYS A 194 5.68 -11.90 -3.28
C LYS A 194 5.93 -12.96 -2.20
N THR A 195 4.84 -13.51 -1.66
CA THR A 195 4.90 -14.60 -0.68
C THR A 195 4.97 -15.98 -1.35
N GLU A 196 5.43 -17.00 -0.63
CA GLU A 196 5.49 -18.39 -1.10
C GLU A 196 4.09 -19.00 -1.37
N PHE A 197 3.03 -18.40 -0.82
CA PHE A 197 1.63 -18.85 -0.95
C PHE A 197 0.88 -18.17 -2.09
N ALA A 198 1.58 -17.86 -3.19
CA ALA A 198 0.98 -17.26 -4.37
C ALA A 198 0.03 -18.25 -5.09
N LEU A 199 -1.18 -17.80 -5.45
CA LEU A 199 -2.14 -18.62 -6.19
C LEU A 199 -1.52 -19.06 -7.52
N MET A 200 -1.48 -20.36 -7.79
CA MET A 200 -0.92 -20.90 -9.04
C MET A 200 0.53 -20.43 -9.32
N SER A 201 1.29 -20.13 -8.27
CA SER A 201 2.65 -19.57 -8.30
C SER A 201 2.75 -18.15 -8.89
N SER A 202 1.65 -17.38 -8.82
CA SER A 202 1.56 -16.01 -9.35
C SER A 202 1.16 -15.04 -8.24
N PRO A 203 2.10 -14.25 -7.70
CA PRO A 203 1.81 -13.31 -6.63
C PRO A 203 0.88 -12.21 -7.14
N ASP A 204 -0.05 -11.80 -6.28
CA ASP A 204 -1.17 -10.94 -6.69
C ASP A 204 -1.51 -9.92 -5.60
N VAL A 205 -1.69 -8.66 -6.01
CA VAL A 205 -1.95 -7.55 -5.09
C VAL A 205 -3.29 -7.72 -4.41
N VAL A 206 -4.37 -7.93 -5.17
CA VAL A 206 -5.73 -8.01 -4.61
C VAL A 206 -5.87 -9.26 -3.73
N LYS A 207 -5.32 -10.41 -4.15
CA LYS A 207 -5.30 -11.62 -3.31
C LYS A 207 -4.52 -11.45 -2.01
N THR A 208 -3.48 -10.62 -2.02
CA THR A 208 -2.75 -10.28 -0.79
C THR A 208 -3.62 -9.41 0.13
N LEU A 209 -4.31 -8.41 -0.41
CA LEU A 209 -5.19 -7.54 0.36
C LEU A 209 -6.42 -8.27 0.93
N GLN A 210 -6.91 -9.29 0.24
CA GLN A 210 -7.97 -10.18 0.71
C GLN A 210 -7.65 -10.88 2.04
N ARG A 211 -6.36 -11.05 2.37
CA ARG A 211 -5.90 -11.62 3.65
C ARG A 211 -5.96 -10.62 4.82
N VAL A 212 -6.32 -9.36 4.55
CA VAL A 212 -6.43 -8.32 5.58
C VAL A 212 -7.78 -8.42 6.29
N SER A 213 -7.77 -8.39 7.61
CA SER A 213 -8.99 -8.33 8.43
C SER A 213 -9.94 -7.21 7.98
N GLY A 214 -11.21 -7.55 7.76
CA GLY A 214 -12.24 -6.61 7.28
C GLY A 214 -12.35 -6.54 5.76
N VAL A 215 -11.61 -7.38 5.04
CA VAL A 215 -11.70 -7.58 3.60
C VAL A 215 -12.26 -8.97 3.33
N ALA A 216 -13.22 -9.07 2.41
CA ALA A 216 -13.75 -10.34 1.91
C ALA A 216 -13.46 -10.47 0.41
N GLU A 217 -13.34 -11.72 -0.06
CA GLU A 217 -12.94 -12.05 -1.43
C GLU A 217 -14.11 -12.01 -2.44
N GLY A 218 -15.35 -12.13 -1.94
CA GLY A 218 -16.56 -12.19 -2.76
C GLY A 218 -17.01 -13.61 -3.07
N GLN A 219 -17.45 -13.84 -4.30
CA GLN A 219 -17.76 -15.18 -4.82
C GLN A 219 -16.49 -15.90 -5.27
N GLU A 220 -16.48 -17.22 -5.10
CA GLU A 220 -15.37 -18.09 -5.50
C GLU A 220 -15.04 -17.89 -6.99
N LEU A 221 -13.74 -17.84 -7.32
CA LEU A 221 -13.17 -17.58 -8.67
C LEU A 221 -13.33 -16.15 -9.22
N ALA A 222 -14.27 -15.35 -8.71
CA ALA A 222 -14.37 -13.94 -9.03
C ALA A 222 -13.68 -13.07 -7.96
N SER A 223 -12.42 -12.66 -8.19
CA SER A 223 -11.74 -11.69 -7.30
C SER A 223 -12.51 -10.39 -7.24
N GLY A 224 -13.11 -10.13 -6.09
CA GLY A 224 -13.49 -8.78 -5.69
C GLY A 224 -12.73 -8.37 -4.44
N LEU A 225 -12.78 -7.08 -4.13
CA LEU A 225 -12.32 -6.53 -2.87
C LEU A 225 -13.53 -5.96 -2.15
N TYR A 226 -14.03 -6.64 -1.14
CA TYR A 226 -15.20 -6.20 -0.38
C TYR A 226 -14.75 -5.73 0.99
N VAL A 227 -14.65 -4.43 1.19
CA VAL A 227 -14.06 -3.86 2.41
C VAL A 227 -15.16 -3.27 3.28
N HIS A 228 -15.25 -3.76 4.52
CA HIS A 228 -16.29 -3.36 5.48
C HIS A 228 -17.73 -3.42 4.94
N GLY A 229 -18.03 -4.38 4.07
CA GLY A 229 -19.35 -4.58 3.47
C GLY A 229 -19.63 -3.75 2.22
N GLY A 230 -18.67 -2.93 1.77
CA GLY A 230 -18.77 -2.22 0.51
C GLY A 230 -18.58 -3.13 -0.71
N ASN A 231 -19.18 -2.75 -1.83
CA ASN A 231 -19.15 -3.50 -3.08
C ASN A 231 -17.83 -3.28 -3.86
N GLY A 232 -17.55 -4.15 -4.83
CA GLY A 232 -16.28 -4.11 -5.59
C GLY A 232 -16.02 -2.77 -6.31
N ASP A 233 -17.07 -2.09 -6.77
CA ASP A 233 -17.05 -0.80 -7.47
C ASP A 233 -16.91 0.42 -6.53
N GLU A 234 -17.06 0.23 -5.23
CA GLU A 234 -16.94 1.29 -4.22
C GLU A 234 -15.49 1.54 -3.76
N ASN A 235 -14.55 0.72 -4.26
CA ASN A 235 -13.12 0.87 -4.03
C ASN A 235 -12.48 1.79 -5.08
N LEU A 236 -11.43 2.51 -4.69
CA LEU A 236 -10.54 3.19 -5.63
C LEU A 236 -9.24 2.42 -5.79
N TYR A 237 -8.93 2.10 -7.03
CA TYR A 237 -7.68 1.48 -7.42
C TYR A 237 -6.83 2.49 -8.17
N LEU A 238 -5.60 2.69 -7.72
CA LEU A 238 -4.64 3.58 -8.35
C LEU A 238 -3.38 2.81 -8.72
N ILE A 239 -2.82 3.14 -9.88
CA ILE A 239 -1.46 2.80 -10.27
C ILE A 239 -0.68 4.08 -10.56
N ASP A 240 0.38 4.33 -9.79
CA ASP A 240 1.18 5.56 -9.85
C ASP A 240 0.33 6.86 -9.82
N GLY A 241 -0.76 6.84 -9.05
CA GLY A 241 -1.68 7.96 -8.90
C GLY A 241 -2.78 8.06 -9.97
N THR A 242 -2.82 7.14 -10.94
CA THR A 242 -3.87 7.11 -11.98
C THR A 242 -4.94 6.07 -11.64
N PRO A 243 -6.24 6.42 -11.71
CA PRO A 243 -7.33 5.45 -11.53
C PRO A 243 -7.29 4.30 -12.53
N LEU A 244 -7.44 3.08 -12.02
CA LEU A 244 -7.58 1.87 -12.81
C LEU A 244 -9.02 1.34 -12.66
N TYR A 245 -9.69 1.04 -13.77
CA TYR A 245 -11.11 0.66 -13.76
C TYR A 245 -11.29 -0.85 -13.92
N ASP A 246 -10.72 -1.44 -14.99
CA ASP A 246 -10.67 -2.90 -15.12
C ASP A 246 -9.49 -3.39 -14.29
N THR A 247 -9.79 -3.86 -13.09
CA THR A 247 -8.78 -4.18 -12.06
C THR A 247 -8.45 -5.66 -11.99
N ASN A 248 -9.06 -6.46 -12.87
CA ASN A 248 -9.02 -7.90 -12.86
C ASN A 248 -8.82 -8.45 -14.28
N HIS A 249 -8.18 -9.61 -14.34
CA HIS A 249 -8.13 -10.51 -15.48
C HIS A 249 -8.78 -11.85 -15.12
N ALA A 250 -9.14 -12.60 -16.16
CA ALA A 250 -9.67 -13.96 -16.08
C ALA A 250 -10.87 -14.05 -15.13
N LEU A 251 -11.83 -13.14 -15.33
CA LEU A 251 -13.04 -13.01 -14.50
C LEU A 251 -12.76 -12.75 -13.01
N GLY A 252 -11.55 -12.28 -12.68
CA GLY A 252 -11.11 -12.10 -11.30
C GLY A 252 -10.26 -13.26 -10.77
N LEU A 253 -9.69 -14.12 -11.61
CA LEU A 253 -8.66 -15.03 -11.11
C LEU A 253 -7.38 -14.27 -10.74
N PHE A 254 -7.03 -13.24 -11.51
CA PHE A 254 -5.86 -12.39 -11.30
C PHE A 254 -6.27 -10.92 -11.22
N SER A 255 -5.57 -10.14 -10.41
CA SER A 255 -5.62 -8.69 -10.48
C SER A 255 -4.78 -8.17 -11.64
N SER A 256 -5.14 -6.99 -12.14
CA SER A 256 -4.41 -6.27 -13.18
C SER A 256 -3.08 -5.67 -12.72
N PHE A 257 -2.76 -5.76 -11.43
CA PHE A 257 -1.50 -5.29 -10.89
C PHE A 257 -0.41 -6.34 -11.06
N ASN A 258 0.56 -6.06 -11.93
CA ASN A 258 1.75 -6.88 -12.07
C ASN A 258 2.65 -6.73 -10.83
N ALA A 259 2.57 -7.68 -9.89
CA ALA A 259 3.35 -7.70 -8.65
C ALA A 259 4.87 -7.62 -8.87
N ASP A 260 5.37 -7.94 -10.08
CA ASP A 260 6.79 -7.93 -10.38
C ASP A 260 7.40 -6.52 -10.53
N VAL A 261 6.57 -5.51 -10.81
CA VAL A 261 7.01 -4.10 -10.91
C VAL A 261 6.55 -3.23 -9.74
N VAL A 262 5.74 -3.78 -8.83
CA VAL A 262 5.18 -3.05 -7.69
C VAL A 262 6.26 -2.84 -6.63
N LYS A 263 6.47 -1.61 -6.16
CA LYS A 263 7.34 -1.36 -5.00
C LYS A 263 6.59 -1.36 -3.68
N ASN A 264 5.39 -0.77 -3.68
CA ASN A 264 4.59 -0.55 -2.48
C ASN A 264 3.11 -0.49 -2.83
N VAL A 265 2.28 -0.98 -1.91
CA VAL A 265 0.83 -0.82 -1.94
C VAL A 265 0.39 -0.20 -0.62
N ASP A 266 -0.15 1.02 -0.67
CA ASP A 266 -0.82 1.64 0.46
C ASP A 266 -2.31 1.32 0.36
N PHE A 267 -2.79 0.47 1.26
CA PHE A 267 -4.18 0.06 1.35
C PHE A 267 -4.88 0.74 2.51
N TYR A 268 -5.90 1.52 2.21
CA TYR A 268 -6.74 2.20 3.17
C TYR A 268 -8.09 1.51 3.26
N LYS A 269 -8.30 0.72 4.32
CA LYS A 269 -9.58 0.03 4.54
C LYS A 269 -10.65 0.91 5.21
N SER A 270 -10.23 2.01 5.83
CA SER A 270 -11.09 3.01 6.47
C SER A 270 -10.35 4.33 6.58
N GLY A 271 -11.05 5.43 6.84
CA GLY A 271 -10.42 6.70 7.24
C GLY A 271 -9.37 7.23 6.25
N PHE A 272 -9.58 7.03 4.94
CA PHE A 272 -8.63 7.47 3.93
C PHE A 272 -8.62 9.00 3.77
N PRO A 273 -7.48 9.59 3.37
CA PRO A 273 -7.36 11.02 3.10
C PRO A 273 -8.43 11.57 2.16
N ALA A 274 -8.94 12.77 2.45
CA ALA A 274 -9.97 13.44 1.66
C ALA A 274 -9.60 13.64 0.17
N ARG A 275 -8.30 13.61 -0.18
CA ARG A 275 -7.83 13.67 -1.58
C ARG A 275 -8.30 12.48 -2.43
N TYR A 276 -8.67 11.36 -1.81
CA TYR A 276 -9.20 10.17 -2.49
C TYR A 276 -10.74 10.15 -2.55
N GLY A 277 -11.38 11.33 -2.55
CA GLY A 277 -12.83 11.47 -2.42
C GLY A 277 -13.66 10.68 -3.45
N GLY A 278 -14.96 10.54 -3.15
CA GLY A 278 -15.92 9.87 -4.04
C GLY A 278 -15.97 8.35 -3.94
N ARG A 279 -15.42 7.76 -2.87
CA ARG A 279 -15.39 6.31 -2.63
C ARG A 279 -16.04 5.97 -1.30
N LEU A 280 -16.68 4.82 -1.25
CA LEU A 280 -17.48 4.40 -0.11
C LEU A 280 -16.81 3.28 0.70
N SER A 281 -15.90 2.51 0.08
CA SER A 281 -15.33 1.31 0.69
C SER A 281 -13.85 1.47 1.04
N SER A 282 -12.95 1.52 0.06
CA SER A 282 -11.49 1.55 0.31
C SER A 282 -10.68 2.25 -0.76
N VAL A 283 -9.39 2.45 -0.50
CA VAL A 283 -8.41 2.95 -1.47
C VAL A 283 -7.21 2.01 -1.52
N VAL A 284 -6.85 1.58 -2.73
CA VAL A 284 -5.66 0.79 -3.05
C VAL A 284 -4.72 1.66 -3.90
N ASP A 285 -3.68 2.23 -3.28
CA ASP A 285 -2.68 3.05 -3.96
C ASP A 285 -1.42 2.22 -4.27
N VAL A 286 -1.33 1.72 -5.50
CA VAL A 286 -0.20 0.92 -5.99
C VAL A 286 0.85 1.83 -6.60
N ARG A 287 2.10 1.68 -6.14
CA ARG A 287 3.27 2.39 -6.69
C ARG A 287 4.20 1.39 -7.35
N THR A 288 4.65 1.72 -8.56
CA THR A 288 5.66 0.94 -9.28
C THR A 288 7.06 1.43 -8.94
N ALA A 289 8.05 0.53 -9.04
CA ALA A 289 9.45 0.82 -8.80
C ALA A 289 10.00 1.88 -9.78
N ASP A 290 10.79 2.81 -9.26
CA ASP A 290 11.42 3.89 -10.04
C ASP A 290 12.57 3.35 -10.91
N GLY A 291 13.03 2.13 -10.64
CA GLY A 291 14.11 1.43 -11.32
C GLY A 291 15.48 1.70 -10.68
N ASN A 292 16.37 0.73 -10.78
CA ASN A 292 17.70 0.83 -10.18
C ASN A 292 18.58 1.88 -10.91
N MET A 293 19.01 2.92 -10.19
CA MET A 293 19.82 4.00 -10.76
C MET A 293 21.32 3.68 -10.88
N ASN A 294 21.76 2.52 -10.40
CA ASN A 294 23.18 2.18 -10.28
C ASN A 294 23.58 0.95 -11.09
N GLN A 295 22.71 -0.05 -11.18
CA GLN A 295 22.99 -1.37 -11.73
C GLN A 295 21.79 -1.90 -12.52
N PHE A 296 22.08 -2.70 -13.55
CA PHE A 296 21.05 -3.40 -14.31
C PHE A 296 20.59 -4.65 -13.56
N HIS A 297 19.29 -4.85 -13.48
CA HIS A 297 18.67 -6.03 -12.89
C HIS A 297 17.57 -6.55 -13.81
N GLY A 298 17.32 -7.84 -13.72
CA GLY A 298 16.19 -8.47 -14.39
C GLY A 298 15.69 -9.65 -13.59
N ALA A 299 14.40 -9.90 -13.72
CA ALA A 299 13.72 -11.02 -13.11
C ALA A 299 12.76 -11.64 -14.12
N TYR A 300 12.51 -12.93 -13.98
CA TYR A 300 11.47 -13.62 -14.70
C TYR A 300 10.73 -14.56 -13.76
N ARG A 301 9.48 -14.85 -14.08
CA ARG A 301 8.62 -15.77 -13.34
C ARG A 301 7.81 -16.58 -14.32
N ILE A 302 7.64 -17.86 -14.01
CA ILE A 302 6.81 -18.80 -14.75
C ILE A 302 5.88 -19.41 -13.69
N GLY A 303 4.62 -19.01 -13.71
CA GLY A 303 3.54 -19.60 -12.92
C GLY A 303 2.93 -20.80 -13.64
N LEU A 304 1.78 -21.29 -13.18
CA LEU A 304 1.06 -22.38 -13.85
C LEU A 304 0.26 -21.88 -15.08
N LEU A 305 -0.26 -20.65 -15.03
CA LEU A 305 -1.11 -20.06 -16.08
C LEU A 305 -0.54 -18.80 -16.74
N ASP A 306 0.54 -18.23 -16.21
CA ASP A 306 1.17 -17.02 -16.73
C ASP A 306 2.67 -16.99 -16.54
N ALA A 307 3.34 -16.14 -17.31
CA ALA A 307 4.71 -15.73 -17.03
C ALA A 307 4.83 -14.22 -17.00
N SER A 308 5.88 -13.76 -16.33
CA SER A 308 6.31 -12.37 -16.35
C SER A 308 7.81 -12.25 -16.54
N VAL A 309 8.21 -11.11 -17.10
CA VAL A 309 9.60 -10.67 -17.18
C VAL A 309 9.67 -9.22 -16.76
N GLN A 310 10.74 -8.84 -16.09
CA GLN A 310 10.99 -7.49 -15.61
C GLN A 310 12.47 -7.14 -15.82
N PHE A 311 12.71 -5.93 -16.26
CA PHE A 311 14.05 -5.38 -16.51
C PHE A 311 14.12 -3.96 -15.99
N GLU A 312 15.17 -3.63 -15.26
CA GLU A 312 15.43 -2.29 -14.78
C GLU A 312 16.91 -1.95 -14.81
N GLY A 313 17.21 -0.65 -14.77
CA GLY A 313 18.58 -0.20 -14.66
C GLY A 313 18.79 1.26 -15.03
N PRO A 314 20.05 1.72 -14.98
CA PRO A 314 20.38 3.10 -15.28
C PRO A 314 20.44 3.37 -16.79
N ILE A 315 19.68 4.36 -17.25
CA ILE A 315 19.95 5.04 -18.53
C ILE A 315 21.15 5.98 -18.34
N GLN A 316 21.18 6.70 -17.21
CA GLN A 316 22.29 7.53 -16.78
C GLN A 316 22.50 7.28 -15.29
N LYS A 317 23.65 6.70 -14.92
CA LYS A 317 23.93 6.33 -13.52
C LYS A 317 23.73 7.51 -12.56
N GLY A 318 22.99 7.25 -11.48
CA GLY A 318 22.65 8.23 -10.45
C GLY A 318 21.64 9.32 -10.85
N LYS A 319 21.19 9.36 -12.11
CA LYS A 319 20.25 10.39 -12.60
C LYS A 319 19.01 9.83 -13.26
N THR A 320 19.14 8.88 -14.17
CA THR A 320 18.03 8.35 -14.97
C THR A 320 17.99 6.83 -14.87
N SER A 321 16.84 6.28 -14.51
CA SER A 321 16.56 4.85 -14.51
C SER A 321 15.31 4.52 -15.32
N TYR A 322 15.18 3.26 -15.70
CA TYR A 322 13.94 2.69 -16.19
C TYR A 322 13.58 1.43 -15.41
N ASN A 323 12.30 1.08 -15.43
CA ASN A 323 11.78 -0.23 -15.03
C ASN A 323 10.68 -0.62 -16.02
N ILE A 324 10.81 -1.78 -16.66
CA ILE A 324 9.87 -2.30 -17.64
C ILE A 324 9.50 -3.72 -17.21
N GLY A 325 8.20 -4.00 -17.14
CA GLY A 325 7.67 -5.33 -16.86
C GLY A 325 6.62 -5.73 -17.88
N MET A 326 6.62 -7.01 -18.24
CA MET A 326 5.59 -7.63 -19.08
C MET A 326 5.06 -8.87 -18.37
N ARG A 327 3.75 -9.10 -18.44
CA ARG A 327 3.09 -10.31 -17.93
C ARG A 327 2.12 -10.83 -18.98
N ARG A 328 2.08 -12.14 -19.24
CA ARG A 328 1.15 -12.77 -20.19
C ARG A 328 0.68 -14.11 -19.66
N SER A 329 -0.61 -14.38 -19.78
CA SER A 329 -1.15 -15.74 -19.58
C SER A 329 -1.13 -16.58 -20.84
N TRP A 330 -1.10 -17.89 -20.65
CA TRP A 330 -1.19 -18.91 -21.72
C TRP A 330 -2.41 -19.81 -21.53
N MET A 331 -3.46 -19.31 -20.89
CA MET A 331 -4.71 -20.04 -20.72
C MET A 331 -5.29 -20.46 -22.08
N ASP A 332 -5.08 -19.68 -23.14
CA ASP A 332 -5.50 -19.97 -24.51
C ASP A 332 -4.76 -21.16 -25.13
N LEU A 333 -3.52 -21.42 -24.71
CA LEU A 333 -2.74 -22.59 -25.12
C LEU A 333 -3.28 -23.87 -24.48
N LEU A 334 -3.99 -23.76 -23.35
CA LEU A 334 -4.64 -24.88 -22.66
C LEU A 334 -6.10 -25.05 -23.12
N SER A 335 -6.86 -23.96 -23.17
CA SER A 335 -8.31 -24.00 -23.40
C SER A 335 -8.65 -24.42 -24.83
N ARG A 336 -7.96 -23.91 -25.85
CA ARG A 336 -8.27 -24.22 -27.25
C ARG A 336 -8.12 -25.71 -27.60
N PRO A 337 -7.01 -26.40 -27.26
CA PRO A 337 -6.92 -27.84 -27.54
C PRO A 337 -7.88 -28.64 -26.68
N LEU A 338 -8.11 -28.22 -25.42
CA LEU A 338 -9.04 -28.91 -24.52
C LEU A 338 -10.46 -28.87 -25.06
N THR A 339 -11.00 -27.70 -25.41
CA THR A 339 -12.37 -27.61 -25.93
C THR A 339 -12.52 -28.42 -27.20
N LYS A 340 -11.58 -28.32 -28.15
CA LYS A 340 -11.60 -29.09 -29.40
C LYS A 340 -11.55 -30.61 -29.18
N ALA A 341 -10.85 -31.08 -28.16
CA ALA A 341 -10.74 -32.50 -27.85
C ALA A 341 -12.02 -33.06 -27.20
N PHE A 342 -12.82 -32.21 -26.55
CA PHE A 342 -14.09 -32.56 -25.92
C PHE A 342 -15.32 -32.16 -26.74
N SER A 343 -15.14 -31.57 -27.93
CA SER A 343 -16.26 -31.27 -28.82
C SER A 343 -16.63 -32.47 -29.67
N ASP A 344 -17.87 -32.50 -30.15
CA ASP A 344 -18.34 -33.56 -31.04
C ASP A 344 -17.67 -33.48 -32.43
N PRO A 345 -17.63 -34.59 -33.21
CA PRO A 345 -16.96 -34.60 -34.51
C PRO A 345 -17.52 -33.58 -35.52
N ASP A 346 -18.82 -33.31 -35.43
CA ASP A 346 -19.59 -32.36 -36.23
C ASP A 346 -19.69 -30.97 -35.64
N ASP A 347 -19.39 -30.77 -34.37
CA ASP A 347 -19.42 -29.47 -33.70
C ASP A 347 -18.06 -29.18 -33.08
N LYS A 348 -17.20 -28.40 -33.76
CA LYS A 348 -15.84 -28.13 -33.30
C LYS A 348 -15.71 -26.81 -32.56
N LEU A 349 -15.88 -26.86 -31.24
CA LEU A 349 -15.73 -25.73 -30.34
C LEU A 349 -14.26 -25.41 -29.98
N SER A 350 -13.87 -24.15 -30.17
CA SER A 350 -12.56 -23.61 -29.82
C SER A 350 -12.72 -22.35 -28.97
N ILE A 351 -12.38 -22.43 -27.69
CA ILE A 351 -12.38 -21.28 -26.78
C ILE A 351 -10.95 -20.90 -26.44
N GLY A 352 -10.57 -19.64 -26.66
CA GLY A 352 -9.28 -19.06 -26.29
C GLY A 352 -9.45 -17.90 -25.32
N TYR A 353 -8.65 -17.88 -24.25
CA TYR A 353 -8.59 -16.73 -23.35
C TYR A 353 -7.14 -16.42 -22.96
N TYR A 354 -6.71 -15.17 -23.08
CA TYR A 354 -5.45 -14.71 -22.51
C TYR A 354 -5.55 -13.26 -22.04
N PHE A 355 -4.66 -12.88 -21.12
CA PHE A 355 -4.39 -11.50 -20.78
C PHE A 355 -2.91 -11.16 -20.99
N MET A 356 -2.63 -9.87 -21.16
CA MET A 356 -1.29 -9.33 -21.29
C MET A 356 -1.20 -7.94 -20.68
N ASP A 357 -0.17 -7.74 -19.87
CA ASP A 357 0.14 -6.47 -19.20
C ASP A 357 1.52 -5.98 -19.61
N LEU A 358 1.62 -4.67 -19.82
CA LEU A 358 2.86 -3.94 -19.99
C LEU A 358 2.90 -2.81 -18.95
N ASN A 359 3.95 -2.79 -18.16
CA ASN A 359 4.31 -1.69 -17.28
C ASN A 359 5.64 -1.11 -17.77
N ALA A 360 5.73 0.21 -17.87
CA ALA A 360 6.98 0.89 -18.15
C ALA A 360 7.06 2.16 -17.32
N LYS A 361 8.20 2.42 -16.71
CA LYS A 361 8.47 3.65 -15.99
C LYS A 361 9.87 4.13 -16.28
N VAL A 362 10.01 5.42 -16.51
CA VAL A 362 11.30 6.11 -16.60
C VAL A 362 11.33 7.20 -15.55
N THR A 363 12.39 7.22 -14.75
CA THR A 363 12.57 8.17 -13.67
C THR A 363 13.83 8.99 -13.93
N HIS A 364 13.74 10.32 -13.84
CA HIS A 364 14.86 11.22 -13.96
C HIS A 364 14.95 12.18 -12.77
N ARG A 365 16.12 12.22 -12.13
CA ARG A 365 16.50 13.19 -11.11
C ARG A 365 17.40 14.25 -11.70
N PHE A 366 16.89 15.47 -11.78
CA PHE A 366 17.67 16.63 -12.21
C PHE A 366 18.67 17.05 -11.12
N ASN A 367 18.22 17.03 -9.86
CA ASN A 367 19.00 17.34 -8.67
C ASN A 367 18.21 16.91 -7.41
N ASP A 368 18.72 17.23 -6.22
CA ASP A 368 18.08 16.87 -4.94
C ASP A 368 16.71 17.53 -4.71
N ARG A 369 16.35 18.54 -5.49
CA ARG A 369 15.07 19.25 -5.37
C ARG A 369 14.07 18.90 -6.44
N SER A 370 14.48 18.29 -7.56
CA SER A 370 13.62 18.09 -8.72
C SER A 370 13.77 16.69 -9.31
N LYS A 371 12.65 15.98 -9.37
CA LYS A 371 12.52 14.62 -9.94
C LYS A 371 11.29 14.58 -10.83
N ILE A 372 11.41 13.96 -11.99
CA ILE A 372 10.29 13.64 -12.86
C ILE A 372 10.23 12.13 -13.10
N ASP A 373 9.03 11.57 -13.19
CA ASP A 373 8.83 10.20 -13.67
C ASP A 373 7.65 10.14 -14.64
N LEU A 374 7.79 9.30 -15.65
CA LEU A 374 6.75 8.96 -16.62
C LEU A 374 6.46 7.47 -16.48
N SER A 375 5.23 7.12 -16.12
CA SER A 375 4.78 5.73 -16.06
C SER A 375 3.69 5.44 -17.09
N LEU A 376 3.68 4.21 -17.57
CA LEU A 376 2.72 3.66 -18.51
C LEU A 376 2.27 2.30 -18.00
N TYR A 377 0.96 2.07 -18.09
CA TYR A 377 0.36 0.76 -17.89
C TYR A 377 -0.59 0.45 -19.06
N HIS A 378 -0.43 -0.72 -19.66
CA HIS A 378 -1.35 -1.23 -20.68
C HIS A 378 -1.72 -2.67 -20.33
N GLY A 379 -2.97 -2.89 -19.95
CA GLY A 379 -3.55 -4.21 -19.74
C GLY A 379 -4.53 -4.54 -20.86
N LYS A 380 -4.49 -5.78 -21.35
CA LYS A 380 -5.42 -6.30 -22.36
C LYS A 380 -5.88 -7.70 -21.97
N ASP A 381 -7.17 -7.92 -22.09
CA ASP A 381 -7.80 -9.23 -22.12
C ASP A 381 -8.31 -9.53 -23.53
N SER A 382 -8.31 -10.80 -23.89
CA SER A 382 -8.84 -11.29 -25.16
C SER A 382 -9.51 -12.62 -24.93
N TRP A 383 -10.79 -12.70 -25.25
CA TRP A 383 -11.59 -13.91 -25.25
C TRP A 383 -12.09 -14.16 -26.67
N ASP A 384 -11.76 -15.31 -27.24
CA ASP A 384 -12.24 -15.75 -28.55
C ASP A 384 -13.00 -17.07 -28.44
N VAL A 385 -14.10 -17.16 -29.19
CA VAL A 385 -14.89 -18.37 -29.38
C VAL A 385 -15.02 -18.59 -30.88
N LYS A 386 -14.70 -19.81 -31.33
CA LYS A 386 -15.00 -20.29 -32.67
C LYS A 386 -15.77 -21.59 -32.54
N ASP A 387 -16.94 -21.62 -33.15
CA ASP A 387 -17.77 -22.81 -33.34
C ASP A 387 -17.85 -23.08 -34.84
N ASP A 388 -17.67 -24.34 -35.24
CA ASP A 388 -17.57 -24.79 -36.63
C ASP A 388 -18.37 -26.08 -36.75
N PHE A 389 -19.68 -25.90 -36.94
CA PHE A 389 -20.64 -26.96 -37.08
C PHE A 389 -20.69 -27.44 -38.53
N ASP A 390 -20.57 -28.74 -38.75
CA ASP A 390 -20.56 -29.39 -40.04
C ASP A 390 -21.24 -30.75 -39.92
N GLN A 391 -22.56 -30.75 -40.12
CA GLN A 391 -23.41 -31.93 -39.95
C GLN A 391 -22.98 -33.11 -40.85
N SER A 392 -22.26 -32.87 -41.95
CA SER A 392 -21.69 -33.94 -42.78
C SER A 392 -20.66 -34.82 -42.05
N LYS A 393 -20.17 -34.38 -40.88
CA LYS A 393 -19.26 -35.12 -40.01
C LYS A 393 -19.96 -35.82 -38.84
N ALA A 394 -21.28 -35.70 -38.73
CA ALA A 394 -22.05 -36.25 -37.62
C ALA A 394 -22.09 -37.78 -37.69
N ASP A 395 -22.11 -38.42 -36.52
CA ASP A 395 -22.28 -39.87 -36.43
C ASP A 395 -23.65 -40.27 -37.02
N GLY A 396 -23.60 -41.06 -38.10
CA GLY A 396 -24.80 -41.51 -38.81
C GLY A 396 -25.16 -40.71 -40.06
N TYR A 397 -24.39 -39.68 -40.42
CA TYR A 397 -24.54 -38.98 -41.70
C TYR A 397 -24.46 -39.96 -42.88
N GLN A 398 -25.45 -39.89 -43.78
CA GLN A 398 -25.47 -40.70 -44.99
C GLN A 398 -24.92 -39.89 -46.17
N PRO A 399 -24.01 -40.46 -46.99
CA PRO A 399 -23.54 -39.80 -48.20
C PRO A 399 -24.71 -39.36 -49.08
N ASN A 400 -24.59 -38.15 -49.67
CA ASN A 400 -25.58 -37.52 -50.55
C ASN A 400 -26.85 -36.97 -49.88
N GLN A 401 -26.92 -36.91 -48.55
CA GLN A 401 -27.94 -36.10 -47.88
C GLN A 401 -27.51 -34.63 -47.86
N SER A 402 -28.47 -33.72 -48.08
CA SER A 402 -28.26 -32.29 -47.82
C SER A 402 -27.97 -32.08 -46.33
N TYR A 403 -27.19 -31.07 -45.99
CA TYR A 403 -26.73 -30.86 -44.62
C TYR A 403 -26.49 -29.39 -44.30
N ASP A 404 -26.56 -29.07 -43.01
CA ASP A 404 -26.28 -27.74 -42.47
C ASP A 404 -24.80 -27.56 -42.13
N LYS A 405 -24.31 -26.33 -42.31
CA LYS A 405 -22.97 -25.91 -41.94
C LYS A 405 -22.99 -24.49 -41.42
N ASP A 406 -22.63 -24.33 -40.14
CA ASP A 406 -22.68 -23.06 -39.44
C ASP A 406 -21.29 -22.69 -38.91
N LEU A 407 -20.93 -21.41 -39.01
CA LEU A 407 -19.65 -20.90 -38.53
C LEU A 407 -19.85 -19.65 -37.67
N THR A 408 -19.84 -19.84 -36.36
CA THR A 408 -19.87 -18.73 -35.41
C THR A 408 -18.45 -18.36 -34.98
N LYS A 409 -18.12 -17.06 -35.05
CA LYS A 409 -16.91 -16.51 -34.45
C LYS A 409 -17.27 -15.30 -33.59
N SER A 410 -16.84 -15.31 -32.34
CA SER A 410 -16.97 -14.17 -31.43
C SER A 410 -15.62 -13.85 -30.81
N GLN A 411 -15.30 -12.56 -30.69
CA GLN A 411 -14.11 -12.08 -30.02
C GLN A 411 -14.45 -10.87 -29.16
N LEU A 412 -14.13 -10.94 -27.87
CA LEU A 412 -14.25 -9.86 -26.90
C LEU A 412 -12.85 -9.46 -26.42
N ASP A 413 -12.45 -8.23 -26.73
CA ASP A 413 -11.20 -7.63 -26.27
C ASP A 413 -11.50 -6.46 -25.33
N TRP A 414 -10.94 -6.44 -24.13
CA TRP A 414 -11.06 -5.31 -23.20
C TRP A 414 -9.75 -4.97 -22.49
N GLY A 415 -9.74 -3.90 -21.69
CA GLY A 415 -8.64 -3.56 -20.82
C GLY A 415 -8.37 -2.05 -20.70
N ASN A 416 -7.25 -1.73 -20.05
CA ASN A 416 -6.89 -0.38 -19.64
C ASN A 416 -5.63 0.11 -20.33
N PHE A 417 -5.56 1.42 -20.58
CA PHE A 417 -4.35 2.12 -20.95
C PHE A 417 -4.22 3.37 -20.07
N ASN A 418 -3.11 3.48 -19.34
CA ASN A 418 -2.85 4.57 -18.41
C ASN A 418 -1.44 5.14 -18.65
N VAL A 419 -1.33 6.47 -18.56
CA VAL A 419 -0.06 7.19 -18.59
C VAL A 419 -0.09 8.23 -17.48
N ALA A 420 0.98 8.32 -16.69
CA ALA A 420 1.14 9.32 -15.65
C ALA A 420 2.49 10.01 -15.77
N LEU A 421 2.50 11.34 -15.79
CA LEU A 421 3.69 12.16 -15.67
C LEU A 421 3.68 12.83 -14.30
N ASN A 422 4.61 12.48 -13.43
CA ASN A 422 4.77 13.05 -12.10
C ASN A 422 6.00 13.94 -12.06
N TRP A 423 5.85 15.15 -11.54
CA TRP A 423 6.95 16.06 -11.24
C TRP A 423 6.96 16.41 -9.76
N ASN A 424 8.03 16.06 -9.06
CA ASN A 424 8.26 16.41 -7.66
C ASN A 424 9.24 17.59 -7.59
N TYR A 425 8.88 18.61 -6.81
CA TYR A 425 9.74 19.76 -6.59
C TYR A 425 9.75 20.22 -5.12
N LEU A 426 10.95 20.42 -4.57
CA LEU A 426 11.18 20.97 -3.24
C LEU A 426 11.50 22.48 -3.33
N PHE A 427 10.52 23.33 -3.03
CA PHE A 427 10.66 24.79 -3.07
C PHE A 427 11.43 25.33 -1.86
N SER A 428 11.20 24.72 -0.68
CA SER A 428 11.89 25.05 0.57
C SER A 428 11.91 23.81 1.48
N PRO A 429 12.69 23.80 2.58
CA PRO A 429 12.70 22.67 3.54
C PRO A 429 11.31 22.28 4.11
N LYS A 430 10.33 23.18 3.99
CA LYS A 430 8.94 23.00 4.47
C LYS A 430 7.91 22.92 3.34
N LEU A 431 8.28 23.18 2.10
CA LEU A 431 7.35 23.23 0.96
C LEU A 431 7.78 22.27 -0.14
N PHE A 432 7.13 21.11 -0.15
CA PHE A 432 7.21 20.11 -1.19
C PHE A 432 5.97 20.18 -2.08
N SER A 433 6.14 20.01 -3.39
CA SER A 433 5.04 19.91 -4.35
C SER A 433 5.20 18.66 -5.22
N ASN A 434 4.05 18.07 -5.56
CA ASN A 434 3.93 17.05 -6.58
C ASN A 434 2.84 17.48 -7.56
N ILE A 435 3.21 17.56 -8.84
CA ILE A 435 2.30 17.86 -9.93
C ILE A 435 2.20 16.60 -10.78
N THR A 436 0.98 16.14 -11.02
CA THR A 436 0.72 14.92 -11.77
C THR A 436 -0.22 15.22 -12.93
N ALA A 437 0.17 14.83 -14.13
CA ALA A 437 -0.70 14.78 -15.30
C ALA A 437 -1.00 13.32 -15.63
N VAL A 438 -2.28 12.97 -15.77
CA VAL A 438 -2.72 11.59 -16.03
C VAL A 438 -3.55 11.52 -17.30
N TYR A 439 -3.42 10.41 -18.01
CA TYR A 439 -4.31 9.99 -19.09
C TYR A 439 -4.73 8.55 -18.83
N SER A 440 -6.04 8.30 -18.87
CA SER A 440 -6.61 6.97 -18.68
C SER A 440 -7.63 6.70 -19.78
N HIS A 441 -7.54 5.53 -20.39
CA HIS A 441 -8.45 5.08 -21.44
C HIS A 441 -8.76 3.60 -21.25
N ASN A 442 -10.04 3.28 -21.09
CA ASN A 442 -10.52 1.91 -21.03
C ASN A 442 -11.27 1.58 -22.31
N ARG A 443 -11.14 0.35 -22.78
CA ARG A 443 -11.78 -0.10 -24.02
C ARG A 443 -12.43 -1.44 -23.82
N SER A 444 -13.54 -1.65 -24.53
CA SER A 444 -14.17 -2.94 -24.74
C SER A 444 -14.63 -3.02 -26.19
N LYS A 445 -14.28 -4.08 -26.90
CA LYS A 445 -14.61 -4.31 -28.30
C LYS A 445 -15.13 -5.73 -28.46
N LEU A 446 -16.34 -5.85 -29.00
CA LEU A 446 -16.94 -7.11 -29.38
C LEU A 446 -16.97 -7.20 -30.92
N TYR A 447 -16.44 -8.28 -31.46
CA TYR A 447 -16.58 -8.67 -32.84
C TYR A 447 -17.38 -9.98 -32.88
N SER A 448 -18.38 -10.05 -33.75
CA SER A 448 -19.18 -11.26 -33.98
C SER A 448 -19.35 -11.47 -35.47
N PHE A 449 -19.25 -12.72 -35.90
CA PHE A 449 -19.48 -13.18 -37.26
C PHE A 449 -20.26 -14.49 -37.19
N ASP A 450 -21.24 -14.60 -38.08
CA ASP A 450 -22.11 -15.76 -38.21
C ASP A 450 -22.33 -16.05 -39.70
N ASP A 451 -22.34 -17.33 -40.07
CA ASP A 451 -22.47 -17.82 -41.45
C ASP A 451 -23.16 -19.18 -41.45
N ASP A 452 -24.48 -19.15 -41.69
CA ASP A 452 -25.34 -20.32 -41.80
C ASP A 452 -25.48 -20.74 -43.27
N ARG A 453 -25.22 -22.02 -43.56
CA ARG A 453 -25.32 -22.54 -44.93
C ARG A 453 -26.03 -23.88 -44.96
N TYR A 454 -27.04 -23.95 -45.82
CA TYR A 454 -27.65 -25.22 -46.22
C TYR A 454 -27.02 -25.72 -47.52
N ILE A 455 -26.38 -26.89 -47.47
CA ILE A 455 -25.75 -27.53 -48.63
C ILE A 455 -26.73 -28.54 -49.24
N LEU A 456 -27.20 -28.25 -50.45
CA LEU A 456 -28.06 -29.14 -51.21
C LEU A 456 -27.23 -30.22 -51.92
N ASN A 457 -27.48 -31.49 -51.59
CA ASN A 457 -26.97 -32.62 -52.38
C ASN A 457 -28.07 -33.13 -53.31
N SER A 458 -28.03 -32.73 -54.58
CA SER A 458 -28.95 -33.23 -55.61
C SER A 458 -28.44 -34.54 -56.20
N ALA A 459 -28.67 -35.65 -55.50
CA ALA A 459 -28.50 -36.99 -56.07
C ALA A 459 -29.84 -37.52 -56.60
N THR A 460 -30.45 -36.81 -57.56
CA THR A 460 -31.43 -37.36 -58.53
C THR A 460 -31.77 -36.29 -59.58
N LEU A 461 -31.23 -36.46 -60.79
CA LEU A 461 -31.91 -36.13 -62.04
C LEU A 461 -31.91 -37.40 -62.90
#